data_AF-A0A1P8WFB0-F1
#
_entry.id   AF-A0A1P8WFB0-F1
#
_cell.length_a   1.000
_cell.length_b   1.000
_cell.length_c   1.000
_cell.angle_alpha   90.00
_cell.angle_beta   90.00
_cell.angle_gamma   90.00
#
_symmetry.space_group_name_H-M   'P 1'
#
loop_
_entity.id
_entity.type
_entity.pdbx_description
1 polymer ?
#
loop_
_entity_poly.entity_id
_entity_poly.type
_entity_poly.pdbx_seq_one_letter_code
_entity_poly.pdbx_strand_id
1 'polypeptide(L)'
;MDDITRIFTSWPAAIPKKATVVTTMGDNVPFDDFMLTKDLVLLIRPQPDAQGTRRVIMKLSNIASIRIADAIDPERFTAMGFQKNTAITAARPVASS
;
A
#
# COMPACT_ATOMS: atom_id res chain seq x y z
N MET A 1 -7.55 15.13 3.45
CA MET A 1 -6.31 14.33 3.46
C MET A 1 -6.51 13.22 2.46
N ASP A 2 -5.62 13.06 1.49
CA ASP A 2 -5.70 11.98 0.49
C ASP A 2 -5.53 10.62 1.18
N ASP A 3 -6.30 9.60 0.76
CA ASP A 3 -6.26 8.26 1.33
C ASP A 3 -4.86 7.64 1.26
N ILE A 4 -4.10 7.88 0.18
CA ILE A 4 -2.72 7.40 0.09
C ILE A 4 -1.84 8.05 1.15
N THR A 5 -2.02 9.36 1.38
CA THR A 5 -1.27 10.08 2.43
C THR A 5 -1.56 9.46 3.78
N ARG A 6 -2.84 9.15 4.07
CA ARG A 6 -3.24 8.48 5.30
C ARG A 6 -2.51 7.14 5.46
N ILE A 7 -2.53 6.28 4.44
CA ILE A 7 -1.88 4.95 4.47
C ILE A 7 -0.39 5.04 4.79
N PHE A 8 0.34 5.94 4.14
CA PHE A 8 1.77 6.12 4.41
C PHE A 8 2.03 6.67 5.82
N THR A 9 1.24 7.65 6.28
CA THR A 9 1.42 8.26 7.62
C THR A 9 1.03 7.33 8.76
N SER A 10 0.09 6.41 8.56
CA SER A 10 -0.39 5.46 9.57
C SER A 10 0.06 4.03 9.28
N TRP A 11 1.23 3.85 8.66
CA TRP A 11 1.73 2.52 8.29
C TRP A 11 1.95 1.66 9.55
N PRO A 12 1.24 0.52 9.70
CA PRO A 12 1.33 -0.28 10.92
C PRO A 12 2.71 -0.94 11.07
N ALA A 13 3.26 -0.95 12.28
CA ALA A 13 4.52 -1.64 12.58
C ALA A 13 4.48 -3.16 12.29
N ALA A 14 3.28 -3.75 12.31
CA ALA A 14 3.05 -5.16 12.02
C ALA A 14 3.16 -5.52 10.52
N ILE A 15 3.30 -4.52 9.64
CA ILE A 15 3.37 -4.66 8.18
C ILE A 15 4.74 -4.16 7.72
N PRO A 16 5.58 -5.00 7.09
CA PRO A 16 6.86 -4.57 6.55
C PRO A 16 6.67 -3.37 5.61
N LYS A 17 7.58 -2.40 5.66
CA LYS A 17 7.62 -1.27 4.71
C LYS A 17 8.18 -1.69 3.35
N LYS A 18 7.75 -2.85 2.86
CA LYS A 18 8.19 -3.44 1.60
C LYS A 18 6.99 -3.62 0.69
N ALA A 19 6.95 -2.85 -0.38
CA ALA A 19 5.88 -2.92 -1.36
C ALA A 19 6.34 -2.34 -2.70
N THR A 20 5.43 -2.30 -3.66
CA THR A 20 5.62 -1.60 -4.94
C THR A 20 4.58 -0.50 -5.06
N VAL A 21 5.02 0.74 -5.21
CA VAL A 21 4.16 1.85 -5.62
C VAL A 21 3.91 1.75 -7.11
N VAL A 22 2.66 1.91 -7.52
CA VAL A 22 2.31 2.14 -8.93
C VAL A 22 2.04 3.63 -9.10
N THR A 23 2.76 4.28 -10.00
CA THR A 23 2.55 5.70 -10.28
C THR A 23 1.26 5.90 -11.06
N THR A 24 0.74 7.13 -11.09
CA THR A 24 -0.39 7.52 -11.95
C THR A 24 -0.07 7.35 -13.44
N MET A 25 1.22 7.27 -13.81
CA MET A 25 1.67 6.98 -15.17
C MET A 25 1.87 5.49 -15.45
N GLY A 26 1.69 4.62 -14.44
CA GLY A 26 1.78 3.17 -14.57
C GLY A 26 3.14 2.55 -14.23
N ASP A 27 4.12 3.36 -13.80
CA ASP A 27 5.44 2.85 -13.42
C ASP A 27 5.37 2.06 -12.11
N ASN A 28 6.18 1.01 -12.02
CA ASN A 28 6.29 0.19 -10.81
C ASN A 28 7.58 0.57 -10.07
N VAL A 29 7.44 1.10 -8.87
CA VAL A 29 8.57 1.53 -8.02
C VAL A 29 8.60 0.67 -6.76
N PRO A 30 9.41 -0.43 -6.75
CA PRO A 30 9.57 -1.26 -5.56
C PRO A 30 10.40 -0.54 -4.50
N PHE A 31 10.01 -0.69 -3.24
CA PHE A 31 10.70 -0.11 -2.09
C PHE A 31 10.75 -1.11 -0.92
N ASP A 32 11.75 -0.98 -0.05
CA ASP A 32 11.93 -1.75 1.19
C ASP A 32 11.93 -0.88 2.47
N ASP A 33 11.96 0.44 2.30
CA ASP A 33 11.65 1.42 3.34
C ASP A 33 11.18 2.74 2.69
N PHE A 34 10.61 3.63 3.50
CA PHE A 34 10.24 4.97 3.06
C PHE A 34 10.28 5.99 4.19
N MET A 35 10.45 7.24 3.79
CA MET A 35 10.32 8.42 4.64
C MET A 35 9.27 9.37 4.04
N LEU A 36 8.64 10.17 4.90
CA LEU A 36 7.62 11.12 4.51
C LEU A 36 8.00 12.52 4.95
N THR A 37 7.60 13.51 4.15
CA THR A 37 7.55 14.91 4.54
C THR A 37 6.39 15.56 3.82
N LYS A 38 5.56 16.34 4.52
CA LYS A 38 4.36 17.01 3.95
C LYS A 38 3.67 16.16 2.86
N ASP A 39 3.83 16.54 1.60
CA ASP A 39 3.19 15.93 0.43
C ASP A 39 4.11 15.00 -0.39
N LEU A 40 5.32 14.73 0.11
CA LEU A 40 6.35 13.94 -0.55
C LEU A 40 6.62 12.62 0.18
N VAL A 41 6.93 11.61 -0.61
CA VAL A 41 7.51 10.35 -0.13
C VAL A 41 8.90 10.16 -0.72
N LEU A 42 9.83 9.74 0.11
CA LEU A 42 11.11 9.18 -0.28
C LEU A 42 11.01 7.66 -0.20
N LEU A 43 11.12 6.98 -1.33
CA LEU A 43 11.17 5.54 -1.42
C LEU A 43 12.63 5.08 -1.46
N ILE A 44 12.97 4.16 -0.55
CA ILE A 44 14.26 3.48 -0.49
C ILE A 44 14.10 2.18 -1.25
N ARG A 45 14.91 1.99 -2.29
CA ARG A 45 14.81 0.81 -3.15
C ARG A 45 15.80 -0.26 -2.70
N PRO A 46 15.39 -1.54 -2.67
CA PRO A 46 16.29 -2.65 -2.34
C PRO A 46 17.36 -2.87 -3.42
N GLN A 47 17.03 -2.57 -4.67
CA GLN A 47 17.91 -2.71 -5.84
C GLN A 47 17.82 -1.44 -6.71
N PRO A 48 18.91 -1.02 -7.35
CA PRO A 48 18.87 0.06 -8.34
C PRO A 48 18.00 -0.32 -9.55
N ASP A 49 17.45 0.68 -10.26
CA ASP A 49 16.92 0.44 -11.61
C ASP A 49 18.03 0.37 -12.66
N ALA A 50 17.59 0.24 -13.92
CA ALA A 50 18.42 0.34 -15.12
C ALA A 50 19.29 1.61 -15.19
N GLN A 51 18.93 2.69 -14.48
CA GLN A 51 19.68 3.94 -14.43
C GLN A 51 20.53 4.08 -13.15
N GLY A 52 20.61 3.03 -12.31
CA GLY A 52 21.38 3.05 -11.06
C GLY A 52 20.66 3.75 -9.90
N THR A 53 19.39 4.15 -10.05
CA THR A 53 18.69 4.97 -9.06
C THR A 53 18.21 4.14 -7.87
N ARG A 54 18.64 4.51 -6.66
CA ARG A 54 18.31 3.80 -5.39
C ARG A 54 17.34 4.55 -4.48
N ARG A 55 17.03 5.81 -4.81
CA ARG A 55 16.19 6.71 -4.02
C ARG A 55 15.25 7.41 -4.98
N VAL A 56 13.95 7.35 -4.70
CA VAL A 56 12.94 8.01 -5.52
C VAL A 56 12.15 8.96 -4.63
N ILE A 57 12.11 10.23 -5.01
CA ILE A 57 11.31 11.25 -4.34
C ILE A 57 10.16 11.61 -5.26
N MET A 58 8.92 11.52 -4.76
CA MET A 58 7.75 11.89 -5.53
C MET A 58 6.64 12.44 -4.65
N LYS A 59 5.67 13.13 -5.26
CA LYS A 59 4.44 13.53 -4.57
C LYS A 59 3.60 12.30 -4.25
N LEU A 60 2.98 12.29 -3.08
CA LEU A 60 2.00 11.26 -2.71
C LEU A 60 0.83 11.22 -3.70
N SER A 61 0.44 12.36 -4.28
CA SER A 61 -0.59 12.46 -5.33
C SER A 61 -0.23 11.74 -6.64
N ASN A 62 1.03 11.35 -6.84
CA ASN A 62 1.47 10.62 -8.03
C ASN A 62 1.34 9.10 -7.85
N ILE A 63 0.83 8.63 -6.72
CA ILE A 63 0.68 7.21 -6.41
C ILE A 63 -0.75 6.80 -6.72
N ALA A 64 -0.93 5.85 -7.64
CA ALA A 64 -2.22 5.28 -7.98
C ALA A 64 -2.59 4.07 -7.10
N SER A 65 -1.60 3.26 -6.73
CA SER A 65 -1.83 2.11 -5.85
C SER A 65 -0.54 1.64 -5.15
N ILE A 66 -0.72 0.82 -4.11
CA ILE A 66 0.37 0.17 -3.37
C ILE A 66 0.14 -1.34 -3.47
N ARG A 67 1.14 -2.09 -3.93
CA ARG A 67 1.10 -3.54 -4.11
C ARG A 67 2.04 -4.21 -3.12
N ILE A 68 1.49 -4.99 -2.20
CA ILE A 68 2.26 -5.77 -1.21
C ILE A 68 2.28 -7.23 -1.69
N ALA A 69 3.48 -7.74 -1.97
CA ALA A 69 3.68 -9.09 -2.50
C ALA A 69 3.73 -10.16 -1.40
N ASP A 70 4.15 -9.77 -0.19
CA ASP A 70 4.27 -10.68 0.94
C ASP A 70 2.86 -11.13 1.38
N ALA A 71 2.71 -12.41 1.67
CA ALA A 71 1.45 -12.97 2.16
C ALA A 71 1.22 -12.58 3.63
N ILE A 72 0.60 -11.41 3.83
CA ILE A 72 0.29 -10.86 5.15
C ILE A 72 -1.16 -11.21 5.52
N ASP A 73 -1.38 -11.61 6.77
CA ASP A 73 -2.71 -11.81 7.33
C ASP A 73 -3.60 -10.57 7.07
N PRO A 74 -4.75 -10.71 6.37
CA PRO A 74 -5.69 -9.63 6.10
C PRO A 74 -6.12 -8.85 7.35
N GLU A 75 -6.14 -9.48 8.53
CA GLU A 75 -6.53 -8.79 9.77
C GLU A 75 -5.58 -7.65 10.14
N ARG A 76 -4.31 -7.71 9.73
CA ARG A 76 -3.33 -6.66 9.98
C ARG A 76 -3.62 -5.37 9.22
N PHE A 77 -4.38 -5.45 8.13
CA PHE A 77 -4.79 -4.29 7.34
C PHE A 77 -5.92 -3.48 8.00
N THR A 78 -6.55 -4.02 9.05
CA THR A 78 -7.55 -3.25 9.84
C THR A 78 -6.94 -2.03 10.51
N ALA A 79 -5.67 -2.08 10.91
CA ALA A 79 -4.93 -0.94 11.43
C ALA A 79 -4.70 0.17 10.39
N MET A 80 -4.78 -0.15 9.09
CA MET A 80 -4.80 0.83 8.00
C MET A 80 -6.22 1.34 7.67
N GLY A 81 -7.24 0.88 8.39
CA GLY A 81 -8.64 1.25 8.19
C GLY A 81 -9.38 0.40 7.16
N PHE A 82 -8.79 -0.71 6.68
CA PHE A 82 -9.53 -1.66 5.86
C PHE A 82 -10.49 -2.48 6.72
N GLN A 83 -11.67 -2.77 6.20
CA GLN A 83 -12.70 -3.52 6.93
C GLN A 83 -13.07 -4.79 6.14
N LYS A 84 -13.34 -5.88 6.87
CA LYS A 84 -13.96 -7.06 6.28
C LYS A 84 -15.38 -6.66 5.84
N ASN A 85 -15.71 -6.84 4.57
CA ASN A 85 -17.07 -6.66 4.11
C ASN A 85 -17.91 -7.89 4.49
N THR A 86 -18.47 -7.90 5.70
CA THR A 86 -19.25 -9.03 6.23
C THR A 86 -20.66 -9.13 5.61
N ALA A 87 -21.07 -8.18 4.76
CA ALA A 87 -22.43 -8.10 4.24
C ALA A 87 -22.81 -9.19 3.20
N ILE A 88 -21.85 -9.94 2.65
CA ILE A 88 -22.13 -10.91 1.57
C ILE A 88 -22.38 -12.33 2.11
N THR A 89 -22.01 -12.64 3.35
CA THR A 89 -22.18 -13.99 3.94
C THR A 89 -23.58 -14.23 4.53
N ALA A 90 -24.33 -13.17 4.85
CA ALA A 90 -25.64 -13.30 5.52
C ALA A 90 -26.83 -13.55 4.58
N ALA A 91 -26.65 -13.53 3.25
CA ALA A 91 -27.74 -13.55 2.27
C ALA A 91 -27.80 -14.83 1.42
N ARG A 92 -27.61 -16.01 2.03
CA ARG A 92 -28.10 -17.26 1.44
C ARG A 92 -29.03 -17.97 2.42
N PRO A 93 -30.35 -17.69 2.39
CA PRO A 93 -31.30 -18.62 2.97
C PRO A 93 -31.24 -19.91 2.14
N VAL A 94 -30.91 -21.02 2.81
CA VAL A 94 -31.15 -22.36 2.29
C VAL A 94 -32.66 -22.50 2.11
N ALA A 95 -33.13 -22.34 0.88
CA ALA A 95 -34.47 -22.74 0.49
C ALA A 95 -34.52 -24.27 0.43
N SER A 96 -35.64 -24.80 0.92
CA SER A 96 -36.19 -26.16 0.74
C SER A 96 -35.84 -27.19 1.81
N SER A 97 -36.82 -27.51 2.65
CA SER A 97 -37.54 -28.81 2.66
C SER A 97 -38.88 -28.63 3.38
#